data_AF-K6V0R6-F1
#
_entry.id   AF-K6V0R6-F1
#
_cell.length_a   1.000
_cell.length_b   1.000
_cell.length_c   1.000
_cell.angle_alpha   90.00
_cell.angle_beta   90.00
_cell.angle_gamma   90.00
#
_symmetry.space_group_name_H-M   'P 1'
#
loop_
_entity.id
_entity.type
_entity.pdbx_description
1 polymer ?
#
loop_
_entity_poly.entity_id
_entity_poly.type
_entity_poly.pdbx_seq_one_letter_code
_entity_poly.pdbx_strand_id
1 'polypeptide(L)'
;RFFYYYAIINVCKYEKDNVNKYKEEYEQICWKLIKNLLLLSDNKYSETNYMNVCRILNEWLYYLKKRYNIPDAAINKLFSKAKDLTPVSRQGNNCYYYPFNKDNKKSEYSMKLNYLVDNVNIIYEILMNKNDPQFCYAQRFAQECKNIYKYMNTIYCSDNKGKEAENIITCSELTSFNTIYTSFLFNKGDINNHIPSLSSDNSEKLVSCESDKRKQEISELPVPLPNHDDNESSSKAITAPTVLGTMAGIPPFLALIYKVNKFLL
;
A
#
# COMPACT_ATOMS: atom_id res chain seq x y z
N ARG A 1 -16.57 -10.09 -27.19
CA ARG A 1 -15.70 -9.03 -26.63
C ARG A 1 -16.43 -7.68 -26.49
N PHE A 2 -17.18 -7.21 -27.49
CA PHE A 2 -17.97 -5.96 -27.43
C PHE A 2 -19.06 -5.91 -26.34
N PHE A 3 -19.83 -6.99 -26.14
CA PHE A 3 -20.87 -7.04 -25.11
C PHE A 3 -20.34 -6.87 -23.68
N TYR A 4 -19.19 -7.47 -23.37
CA TYR A 4 -18.52 -7.31 -22.07
C TYR A 4 -18.08 -5.87 -21.84
N TYR A 5 -17.49 -5.23 -22.86
CA TYR A 5 -17.05 -3.84 -22.74
C TYR A 5 -18.21 -2.88 -22.45
N TYR A 6 -19.36 -3.05 -23.11
CA TYR A 6 -20.56 -2.23 -22.86
C TYR A 6 -21.17 -2.47 -21.47
N ALA A 7 -21.25 -3.73 -21.02
CA ALA A 7 -21.72 -4.06 -19.68
C ALA A 7 -20.82 -3.45 -18.58
N ILE A 8 -19.49 -3.46 -18.79
CA ILE A 8 -18.51 -2.85 -17.89
C ILE A 8 -18.68 -1.32 -17.84
N ILE A 9 -18.85 -0.65 -18.99
CA ILE A 9 -19.09 0.80 -19.05
C ILE A 9 -20.28 1.19 -18.18
N ASN A 10 -21.38 0.45 -18.31
CA ASN A 10 -22.63 0.82 -17.65
C ASN A 10 -22.56 0.59 -16.13
N VAL A 11 -21.83 -0.44 -15.68
CA VAL A 11 -21.74 -0.76 -14.26
C VAL A 11 -20.96 0.30 -13.49
N CYS A 12 -19.79 0.73 -13.96
CA CYS A 12 -19.01 1.74 -13.24
C CYS A 12 -19.68 3.12 -13.24
N LYS A 13 -20.32 3.50 -14.36
CA LYS A 13 -21.09 4.74 -14.45
C LYS A 13 -22.30 4.76 -13.53
N TYR A 14 -22.96 3.61 -13.33
CA TYR A 14 -24.10 3.51 -12.43
C TYR A 14 -23.65 3.44 -10.96
N GLU A 15 -22.64 2.65 -10.64
CA GLU A 15 -22.22 2.47 -9.24
C GLU A 15 -21.61 3.73 -8.62
N LYS A 16 -21.01 4.64 -9.42
CA LYS A 16 -20.51 5.90 -8.88
C LYS A 16 -21.60 6.80 -8.30
N ASP A 17 -22.85 6.65 -8.75
CA ASP A 17 -23.97 7.42 -8.19
C ASP A 17 -24.43 6.90 -6.83
N ASN A 18 -23.96 5.72 -6.42
CA ASN A 18 -24.20 5.16 -5.09
C ASN A 18 -23.22 5.71 -4.02
N VAL A 19 -22.27 6.57 -4.39
CA VAL A 19 -21.36 7.23 -3.44
C VAL A 19 -21.58 8.74 -3.40
N ASN A 20 -21.50 9.31 -2.19
CA ASN A 20 -21.82 10.72 -1.94
C ASN A 20 -20.67 11.68 -2.28
N LYS A 21 -19.42 11.19 -2.24
CA LYS A 21 -18.19 11.95 -2.54
C LYS A 21 -17.23 11.08 -3.35
N TYR A 22 -16.29 11.73 -4.05
CA TYR A 22 -15.27 11.06 -4.87
C TYR A 22 -15.84 10.12 -5.93
N LYS A 23 -16.92 10.56 -6.61
CA LYS A 23 -17.62 9.75 -7.61
C LYS A 23 -16.70 9.36 -8.76
N GLU A 24 -15.88 10.29 -9.23
CA GLU A 24 -14.95 10.05 -10.34
C GLU A 24 -13.85 9.06 -9.94
N GLU A 25 -13.30 9.18 -8.74
CA GLU A 25 -12.31 8.23 -8.23
C GLU A 25 -12.94 6.86 -8.00
N TYR A 26 -14.16 6.80 -7.47
CA TYR A 26 -14.89 5.53 -7.35
C TYR A 26 -15.13 4.86 -8.71
N GLU A 27 -15.49 5.64 -9.73
CA GLU A 27 -15.60 5.15 -11.12
C GLU A 27 -14.26 4.61 -11.62
N GLN A 28 -13.15 5.33 -11.41
CA GLN A 28 -11.81 4.86 -11.80
C GLN A 28 -11.38 3.59 -11.06
N ILE A 29 -11.72 3.47 -9.77
CA ILE A 29 -11.48 2.28 -8.96
C ILE A 29 -12.26 1.10 -9.54
N CYS A 30 -13.54 1.29 -9.87
CA CYS A 30 -14.36 0.28 -10.53
C CYS A 30 -13.74 -0.22 -11.83
N TRP A 31 -13.32 0.70 -12.70
CA TRP A 31 -12.69 0.38 -13.98
C TRP A 31 -11.43 -0.46 -13.81
N LYS A 32 -10.54 -0.02 -12.91
CA LYS A 32 -9.30 -0.74 -12.61
C LYS A 32 -9.59 -2.10 -11.98
N LEU A 33 -10.55 -2.20 -11.06
CA LEU A 33 -10.92 -3.45 -10.41
C LEU A 33 -11.39 -4.49 -11.43
N ILE A 34 -12.33 -4.13 -12.31
CA ILE A 34 -12.85 -5.03 -13.35
C ILE A 34 -11.73 -5.46 -14.29
N LYS A 35 -10.87 -4.53 -14.72
CA LYS A 35 -9.74 -4.83 -15.60
C LYS A 35 -8.79 -5.85 -14.96
N ASN A 36 -8.44 -5.67 -13.69
CA ASN A 36 -7.58 -6.59 -12.95
C ASN A 36 -8.20 -7.97 -12.78
N LEU A 37 -9.49 -8.04 -12.44
CA LEU A 37 -10.22 -9.31 -12.37
C LEU A 37 -10.30 -10.00 -13.73
N LEU A 38 -10.50 -9.27 -14.82
CA LEU A 38 -10.47 -9.86 -16.16
C LEU A 38 -9.11 -10.47 -16.49
N LEU A 39 -8.02 -9.78 -16.18
CA LEU A 39 -6.66 -10.30 -16.39
C LEU A 39 -6.38 -11.55 -15.55
N LEU A 40 -6.86 -11.58 -14.31
CA LEU A 40 -6.78 -12.76 -13.44
C LEU A 40 -7.47 -13.98 -14.06
N SER A 41 -8.51 -13.78 -14.88
CA SER A 41 -9.24 -14.86 -15.54
C SER A 41 -8.57 -15.44 -16.79
N ASP A 42 -7.44 -14.90 -17.24
CA ASP A 42 -6.81 -15.37 -18.50
C ASP A 42 -6.10 -16.74 -18.38
N ASN A 43 -6.22 -17.48 -17.26
CA ASN A 43 -5.58 -18.79 -17.00
C ASN A 43 -4.05 -18.81 -17.20
N LYS A 44 -3.39 -17.65 -17.25
CA LYS A 44 -1.93 -17.52 -17.46
C LYS A 44 -1.10 -17.62 -16.18
N TYR A 45 -1.74 -17.77 -15.03
CA TYR A 45 -1.08 -17.75 -13.73
C TYR A 45 -1.08 -19.14 -13.10
N SER A 46 0.06 -19.53 -12.53
CA SER A 46 0.09 -20.62 -11.56
C SER A 46 -0.77 -20.25 -10.34
N GLU A 47 -1.19 -21.24 -9.55
CA GLU A 47 -2.00 -21.02 -8.35
C GLU A 47 -1.34 -20.03 -7.36
N THR A 48 -0.02 -20.16 -7.12
CA THR A 48 0.74 -19.24 -6.28
C THR A 48 0.74 -17.81 -6.84
N ASN A 49 0.87 -17.66 -8.16
CA ASN A 49 0.80 -16.35 -8.80
C ASN A 49 -0.61 -15.75 -8.74
N TYR A 50 -1.64 -16.58 -8.82
CA TYR A 50 -3.03 -16.15 -8.68
C TYR A 50 -3.31 -15.57 -7.28
N MET A 51 -2.92 -16.28 -6.22
CA MET A 51 -3.12 -15.83 -4.84
C MET A 51 -2.36 -14.53 -4.55
N ASN A 52 -1.15 -14.38 -5.08
CA ASN A 52 -0.37 -13.15 -4.97
C ASN A 52 -1.06 -11.97 -5.66
N VAL A 53 -1.55 -12.14 -6.89
CA VAL A 53 -2.22 -11.03 -7.60
C VAL A 53 -3.54 -10.65 -6.91
N CYS A 54 -4.30 -11.62 -6.39
CA CYS A 54 -5.48 -11.34 -5.58
C CYS A 54 -5.12 -10.58 -4.29
N ARG A 55 -3.98 -10.93 -3.68
CA ARG A 55 -3.46 -10.23 -2.50
C ARG A 55 -3.24 -8.75 -2.79
N ILE A 56 -2.41 -8.47 -3.79
CA ILE A 56 -2.03 -7.11 -4.16
C ILE A 56 -3.28 -6.29 -4.53
N LEU A 57 -4.27 -6.89 -5.21
CA LEU A 57 -5.52 -6.22 -5.57
C LEU A 57 -6.29 -5.75 -4.33
N ASN A 58 -6.41 -6.60 -3.31
CA ASN A 58 -7.10 -6.25 -2.08
C ASN A 58 -6.34 -5.22 -1.24
N GLU A 59 -5.02 -5.33 -1.16
CA GLU A 59 -4.16 -4.33 -0.49
C GLU A 59 -4.32 -2.96 -1.17
N TRP A 60 -4.34 -2.92 -2.51
CA TRP A 60 -4.60 -1.70 -3.26
C TRP A 60 -5.99 -1.12 -2.98
N LEU A 61 -7.04 -1.95 -2.94
CA LEU A 61 -8.40 -1.51 -2.58
C LEU A 61 -8.45 -0.92 -1.17
N TYR A 62 -7.74 -1.53 -0.21
CA TYR A 62 -7.68 -1.02 1.17
C TYR A 62 -7.16 0.43 1.22
N TYR A 63 -6.07 0.73 0.53
CA TYR A 63 -5.48 2.07 0.58
C TYR A 63 -6.31 3.13 -0.13
N LEU A 64 -6.95 2.78 -1.26
CA LEU A 64 -7.87 3.68 -1.93
C LEU A 64 -9.12 3.94 -1.09
N LYS A 65 -9.69 2.88 -0.52
CA LYS A 65 -10.81 2.96 0.42
C LYS A 65 -10.49 3.92 1.56
N LYS A 66 -9.30 3.79 2.16
CA LYS A 66 -8.83 4.66 3.24
C LYS A 66 -8.68 6.12 2.76
N ARG A 67 -8.06 6.33 1.59
CA ARG A 67 -7.85 7.67 1.01
C ARG A 67 -9.14 8.41 0.71
N TYR A 68 -10.13 7.73 0.14
CA TYR A 68 -11.41 8.33 -0.30
C TYR A 68 -12.54 8.13 0.70
N ASN A 69 -12.24 7.59 1.88
CA ASN A 69 -13.21 7.23 2.91
C ASN A 69 -14.40 6.43 2.38
N ILE A 70 -14.15 5.47 1.49
CA ILE A 70 -15.18 4.63 0.89
C ILE A 70 -15.60 3.57 1.93
N PRO A 71 -16.91 3.31 2.13
CA PRO A 71 -17.35 2.23 3.03
C PRO A 71 -16.95 0.85 2.52
N ASP A 72 -16.62 -0.07 3.43
CA ASP A 72 -16.33 -1.48 3.09
C ASP A 72 -17.48 -2.15 2.33
N ALA A 73 -18.73 -1.85 2.72
CA ALA A 73 -19.91 -2.35 2.04
C ALA A 73 -19.97 -1.93 0.56
N ALA A 74 -19.54 -0.69 0.25
CA ALA A 74 -19.52 -0.18 -1.11
C ALA A 74 -18.44 -0.86 -1.97
N ILE A 75 -17.24 -1.09 -1.42
CA ILE A 75 -16.19 -1.85 -2.12
C ILE A 75 -16.58 -3.31 -2.30
N ASN A 76 -17.15 -3.94 -1.28
CA ASN A 76 -17.59 -5.33 -1.35
C ASN A 76 -18.65 -5.54 -2.45
N LYS A 77 -19.66 -4.66 -2.50
CA LYS A 77 -20.69 -4.67 -3.54
C LYS A 77 -20.07 -4.50 -4.93
N LEU A 78 -19.13 -3.56 -5.07
CA LEU A 78 -18.42 -3.32 -6.33
C LEU A 78 -17.62 -4.55 -6.78
N PHE A 79 -16.91 -5.18 -5.85
CA PHE A 79 -16.11 -6.36 -6.11
C PHE A 79 -16.96 -7.54 -6.55
N SER A 80 -18.10 -7.78 -5.87
CA SER A 80 -19.06 -8.82 -6.27
C SER A 80 -19.53 -8.60 -7.71
N LYS A 81 -19.98 -7.37 -8.03
CA LYS A 81 -20.41 -7.04 -9.40
C LYS A 81 -19.30 -7.21 -10.43
N ALA A 82 -18.08 -6.78 -10.10
CA ALA A 82 -16.93 -6.95 -10.97
C ALA A 82 -16.58 -8.43 -11.21
N LYS A 83 -16.70 -9.27 -10.18
CA LYS A 83 -16.53 -10.73 -10.29
C LYS A 83 -17.61 -11.35 -11.18
N ASP A 84 -18.87 -10.94 -11.06
CA ASP A 84 -19.97 -11.46 -11.88
C ASP A 84 -19.82 -11.10 -13.38
N LEU A 85 -19.20 -9.96 -13.66
CA LEU A 85 -18.90 -9.50 -15.02
C LEU A 85 -17.67 -10.17 -15.63
N THR A 86 -16.87 -10.89 -14.84
CA THR A 86 -15.61 -11.50 -15.29
C THR A 86 -15.67 -13.03 -15.27
N PRO A 87 -14.91 -13.71 -16.16
CA PRO A 87 -14.84 -15.17 -16.17
C PRO A 87 -14.20 -15.79 -14.91
N VAL A 88 -13.62 -14.98 -14.01
CA VAL A 88 -13.03 -15.43 -12.73
C VAL A 88 -14.02 -16.28 -11.93
N SER A 89 -15.31 -15.94 -11.97
CA SER A 89 -16.38 -16.70 -11.30
C SER A 89 -16.52 -18.16 -11.78
N ARG A 90 -16.04 -18.49 -12.98
CA ARG A 90 -16.27 -19.79 -13.64
C ARG A 90 -15.06 -20.74 -13.60
N GLN A 91 -13.91 -20.28 -13.13
CA GLN A 91 -12.64 -21.01 -13.22
C GLN A 91 -12.23 -21.74 -11.93
N GLY A 92 -13.09 -21.77 -10.89
CA GLY A 92 -12.77 -22.40 -9.60
C GLY A 92 -11.76 -21.62 -8.75
N ASN A 93 -10.94 -20.76 -9.37
CA ASN A 93 -10.05 -19.84 -8.68
C ASN A 93 -10.86 -18.68 -8.08
N ASN A 94 -10.93 -18.61 -6.76
CA ASN A 94 -11.74 -17.62 -6.09
C ASN A 94 -10.87 -16.51 -5.48
N CYS A 95 -10.80 -15.37 -6.18
CA CYS A 95 -10.34 -14.14 -5.56
C CYS A 95 -11.55 -13.48 -4.89
N TYR A 96 -11.45 -13.24 -3.59
CA TYR A 96 -12.50 -12.60 -2.81
C TYR A 96 -12.03 -11.23 -2.33
N TYR A 97 -13.00 -10.36 -2.11
CA TYR A 97 -12.76 -9.16 -1.33
C TYR A 97 -12.59 -9.55 0.14
N TYR A 98 -11.56 -9.04 0.80
CA TYR A 98 -11.42 -9.18 2.24
C TYR A 98 -11.20 -7.81 2.90
N PRO A 99 -12.14 -7.36 3.75
CA PRO A 99 -12.06 -6.07 4.40
C PRO A 99 -11.01 -6.12 5.50
N PHE A 100 -9.80 -5.64 5.22
CA PHE A 100 -8.77 -5.53 6.25
C PHE A 100 -9.26 -4.65 7.40
N ASN A 101 -9.07 -5.14 8.62
CA ASN A 101 -9.41 -4.40 9.83
C ASN A 101 -8.52 -3.15 9.95
N LYS A 102 -9.16 -1.97 9.99
CA LYS A 102 -8.47 -0.67 10.10
C LYS A 102 -7.74 -0.48 11.43
N ASP A 103 -8.14 -1.19 12.47
CA ASP A 103 -7.56 -1.07 13.81
C ASP A 103 -6.32 -1.97 14.00
N ASN A 104 -6.07 -2.86 13.04
CA ASN A 104 -4.94 -3.78 13.09
C ASN A 104 -3.70 -3.19 12.41
N LYS A 105 -2.85 -2.51 13.20
CA LYS A 105 -1.56 -2.00 12.75
C LYS A 105 -0.67 -3.06 12.08
N LYS A 106 -0.77 -4.33 12.51
CA LYS A 106 -0.02 -5.46 11.93
C LYS A 106 -0.34 -5.60 10.43
N SER A 107 -1.63 -5.56 10.07
CA SER A 107 -2.06 -5.69 8.67
C SER A 107 -1.59 -4.52 7.82
N GLU A 108 -1.75 -3.27 8.28
CA GLU A 108 -1.30 -2.10 7.52
C GLU A 108 0.23 -2.09 7.32
N TYR A 109 0.98 -2.57 8.30
CA TYR A 109 2.42 -2.72 8.20
C TYR A 109 2.85 -3.82 7.23
N SER A 110 2.25 -5.02 7.31
CA SER A 110 2.50 -6.08 6.35
C SER A 110 2.25 -5.62 4.91
N MET A 111 1.16 -4.89 4.66
CA MET A 111 0.85 -4.36 3.32
C MET A 111 1.90 -3.39 2.79
N LYS A 112 2.46 -2.51 3.63
CA LYS A 112 3.54 -1.60 3.23
C LYS A 112 4.82 -2.36 2.88
N LEU A 113 5.18 -3.36 3.68
CA LEU A 113 6.35 -4.21 3.41
C LEU A 113 6.17 -5.01 2.11
N ASN A 114 4.99 -5.61 1.95
CA ASN A 114 4.59 -6.35 0.75
C ASN A 114 4.70 -5.49 -0.50
N TYR A 115 4.18 -4.27 -0.47
CA TYR A 115 4.26 -3.37 -1.61
C TYR A 115 5.70 -3.05 -2.04
N LEU A 116 6.62 -2.87 -1.08
CA LEU A 116 8.03 -2.68 -1.41
C LEU A 116 8.58 -3.91 -2.13
N VAL A 117 8.29 -5.10 -1.60
CA VAL A 117 8.71 -6.39 -2.19
C VAL A 117 8.14 -6.55 -3.60
N ASP A 118 6.83 -6.38 -3.75
CA ASP A 118 6.10 -6.56 -5.00
C ASP A 118 6.57 -5.56 -6.09
N ASN A 119 7.12 -4.40 -5.68
CA ASN A 119 7.59 -3.35 -6.58
C ASN A 119 9.10 -3.07 -6.47
N VAL A 120 9.89 -4.00 -5.93
CA VAL A 120 11.30 -3.76 -5.58
C VAL A 120 12.14 -3.25 -6.75
N ASN A 121 11.90 -3.78 -7.96
CA ASN A 121 12.62 -3.37 -9.17
C ASN A 121 12.25 -1.94 -9.61
N ILE A 122 10.98 -1.55 -9.49
CA ILE A 122 10.53 -0.20 -9.85
C ILE A 122 11.06 0.80 -8.84
N ILE A 123 11.00 0.46 -7.55
CA ILE A 123 11.55 1.28 -6.47
C ILE A 123 13.06 1.44 -6.66
N TYR A 124 13.77 0.38 -7.04
CA TYR A 124 15.18 0.43 -7.41
C TYR A 124 15.44 1.42 -8.56
N GLU A 125 14.70 1.33 -9.67
CA GLU A 125 14.85 2.22 -10.82
C GLU A 125 14.65 3.70 -10.45
N ILE A 126 13.61 3.99 -9.65
CA ILE A 126 13.34 5.35 -9.13
C ILE A 126 14.51 5.83 -8.27
N LEU A 127 15.01 4.99 -7.36
CA LEU A 127 16.09 5.34 -6.44
C LEU A 127 17.46 5.47 -7.12
N MET A 128 17.66 4.87 -8.30
CA MET A 128 18.88 5.07 -9.08
C MET A 128 18.86 6.36 -9.91
N ASN A 129 17.69 6.98 -10.09
CA ASN A 129 17.54 8.22 -10.83
C ASN A 129 17.17 9.38 -9.89
N LYS A 130 18.18 10.13 -9.42
CA LYS A 130 17.97 11.31 -8.55
C LYS A 130 17.08 12.40 -9.16
N ASN A 131 16.96 12.44 -10.48
CA ASN A 131 16.09 13.38 -11.19
C ASN A 131 14.65 12.87 -11.32
N ASP A 132 14.36 11.62 -10.93
CA ASP A 132 12.98 11.13 -10.91
C ASP A 132 12.17 11.94 -9.87
N PRO A 133 11.01 12.49 -10.25
CA PRO A 133 10.16 13.24 -9.31
C PRO A 133 9.66 12.40 -8.13
N GLN A 134 9.82 11.08 -8.15
CA GLN A 134 9.51 10.17 -7.06
C GLN A 134 10.71 9.74 -6.22
N PHE A 135 11.92 10.17 -6.56
CA PHE A 135 13.14 9.78 -5.85
C PHE A 135 13.00 9.98 -4.34
N CYS A 136 12.58 11.17 -3.91
CA CYS A 136 12.40 11.46 -2.48
C CYS A 136 11.25 10.70 -1.83
N TYR A 137 10.18 10.40 -2.57
CA TYR A 137 9.10 9.56 -2.06
C TYR A 137 9.55 8.11 -1.86
N ALA A 138 10.28 7.55 -2.82
CA ALA A 138 10.85 6.20 -2.72
C ALA A 138 11.86 6.09 -1.57
N GLN A 139 12.72 7.11 -1.39
CA GLN A 139 13.70 7.13 -0.29
C GLN A 139 13.01 7.16 1.08
N ARG A 140 12.03 8.07 1.27
CA ARG A 140 11.25 8.15 2.51
C ARG A 140 10.46 6.86 2.76
N PHE A 141 9.92 6.26 1.70
CA PHE A 141 9.18 5.01 1.80
C PHE A 141 10.08 3.84 2.22
N ALA A 142 11.29 3.71 1.64
CA ALA A 142 12.25 2.70 2.08
C ALA A 142 12.64 2.86 3.56
N GLN A 143 12.83 4.11 4.01
CA GLN A 143 13.07 4.41 5.43
C GLN A 143 11.87 4.03 6.32
N GLU A 144 10.64 4.31 5.87
CA GLU A 144 9.42 3.89 6.57
C GLU A 144 9.34 2.36 6.68
N CYS A 145 9.60 1.64 5.59
CA CYS A 145 9.63 0.18 5.58
C CYS A 145 10.69 -0.39 6.54
N LYS A 146 11.89 0.20 6.62
CA LYS A 146 12.89 -0.18 7.63
C LYS A 146 12.32 -0.06 9.04
N ASN A 147 11.70 1.08 9.35
CA ASN A 147 11.18 1.34 10.69
C ASN A 147 10.04 0.36 11.04
N ILE A 148 9.16 0.09 10.08
CA ILE A 148 8.09 -0.91 10.21
C ILE A 148 8.69 -2.30 10.44
N TYR A 149 9.65 -2.72 9.62
CA TYR A 149 10.33 -4.01 9.77
C TYR A 149 10.95 -4.16 11.16
N LYS A 150 11.71 -3.17 11.62
CA LYS A 150 12.31 -3.18 12.96
C LYS A 150 11.24 -3.30 14.05
N TYR A 151 10.19 -2.49 13.98
CA TYR A 151 9.09 -2.54 14.93
C TYR A 151 8.43 -3.92 14.97
N MET A 152 8.01 -4.45 13.82
CA MET A 152 7.35 -5.75 13.75
C MET A 152 8.26 -6.89 14.20
N ASN A 153 9.53 -6.86 13.80
CA ASN A 153 10.51 -7.87 14.21
C ASN A 153 10.71 -7.86 15.73
N THR A 154 10.83 -6.68 16.34
CA THR A 154 10.95 -6.54 17.80
C THR A 154 9.71 -7.06 18.54
N ILE A 155 8.50 -6.75 18.04
CA ILE A 155 7.26 -7.10 18.73
C ILE A 155 6.92 -8.58 18.58
N TYR A 156 7.06 -9.14 17.38
CA TYR A 156 6.55 -10.48 17.04
C TYR A 156 7.64 -11.56 16.97
N CYS A 157 8.90 -11.19 16.70
CA CYS A 157 9.94 -12.17 16.34
C CYS A 157 11.14 -12.20 17.28
N SER A 158 11.15 -11.38 18.33
CA SER A 158 12.18 -11.42 19.37
C SER A 158 12.05 -12.67 20.24
N ASP A 159 13.19 -13.26 20.59
CA ASP A 159 13.32 -14.34 21.57
C ASP A 159 12.37 -15.54 21.31
N ASN A 160 11.58 -15.91 22.32
CA ASN A 160 10.62 -17.01 22.25
C ASN A 160 9.33 -16.63 21.50
N LYS A 161 9.04 -15.33 21.28
CA LYS A 161 7.82 -14.88 20.60
C LYS A 161 7.75 -15.38 19.16
N GLY A 162 8.90 -15.43 18.48
CA GLY A 162 8.97 -15.95 17.11
C GLY A 162 8.64 -17.45 16.99
N LYS A 163 8.64 -18.18 18.11
CA LYS A 163 8.25 -19.61 18.16
C LYS A 163 6.78 -19.81 18.49
N GLU A 164 6.07 -18.75 18.90
CA GLU A 164 4.63 -18.81 19.16
C GLU A 164 3.87 -19.02 17.85
N ALA A 165 2.90 -19.93 17.85
CA ALA A 165 2.18 -20.33 16.64
C ALA A 165 1.55 -19.14 15.89
N GLU A 166 1.10 -18.11 16.61
CA GLU A 166 0.50 -16.89 16.05
C GLU A 166 1.51 -15.94 15.36
N ASN A 167 2.80 -16.10 15.65
CA ASN A 167 3.87 -15.23 15.14
C ASN A 167 4.73 -15.91 14.06
N ILE A 168 4.72 -17.24 13.96
CA ILE A 168 5.51 -18.00 12.96
C ILE A 168 5.32 -17.44 11.54
N ILE A 169 4.08 -17.21 11.13
CA ILE A 169 3.77 -16.70 9.79
C ILE A 169 4.36 -15.30 9.60
N THR A 170 4.17 -14.41 10.59
CA THR A 170 4.69 -13.04 10.55
C THR A 170 6.21 -13.00 10.50
N CYS A 171 6.88 -13.85 11.26
CA CYS A 171 8.34 -13.92 11.23
C CYS A 171 8.88 -14.50 9.93
N SER A 172 8.17 -15.45 9.32
CA SER A 172 8.46 -15.94 7.97
C SER A 172 8.33 -14.84 6.92
N GLU A 173 7.26 -14.04 6.97
CA GLU A 173 7.05 -12.88 6.09
C GLU A 173 8.15 -11.82 6.26
N LEU A 174 8.51 -11.48 7.49
CA LEU A 174 9.59 -10.52 7.78
C LEU A 174 10.96 -11.03 7.32
N THR A 175 11.23 -12.34 7.45
CA THR A 175 12.45 -12.97 6.93
C THR A 175 12.51 -12.87 5.40
N SER A 176 11.39 -13.10 4.74
CA SER A 176 11.26 -12.97 3.28
C SER A 176 11.48 -11.51 2.85
N PHE A 177 10.85 -10.56 3.55
CA PHE A 177 11.06 -9.13 3.32
C PHE A 177 12.53 -8.74 3.48
N ASN A 178 13.19 -9.17 4.57
CA ASN A 178 14.60 -8.87 4.82
C ASN A 178 15.49 -9.39 3.68
N THR A 179 15.25 -10.64 3.25
CA THR A 179 15.99 -11.26 2.15
C THR A 179 15.84 -10.45 0.87
N ILE A 180 14.61 -10.05 0.54
CA ILE A 180 14.33 -9.33 -0.70
C ILE A 180 14.87 -7.91 -0.67
N TYR A 181 14.62 -7.17 0.42
CA TYR A 181 15.15 -5.84 0.62
C TYR A 181 16.68 -5.84 0.55
N THR A 182 17.34 -6.77 1.24
CA THR A 182 18.80 -6.80 1.29
C THR A 182 19.39 -7.19 -0.07
N SER A 183 18.87 -8.25 -0.71
CA SER A 183 19.48 -8.83 -1.91
C SER A 183 19.13 -8.09 -3.20
N PHE A 184 17.87 -7.66 -3.35
CA PHE A 184 17.36 -7.09 -4.60
C PHE A 184 17.21 -5.56 -4.55
N LEU A 185 17.31 -4.97 -3.36
CA LEU A 185 17.34 -3.52 -3.20
C LEU A 185 18.71 -3.09 -2.64
N PHE A 186 18.96 -3.20 -1.34
CA PHE A 186 20.12 -2.60 -0.65
C PHE A 186 21.49 -2.94 -1.26
N ASN A 187 21.76 -4.21 -1.56
CA ASN A 187 23.06 -4.64 -2.11
C ASN A 187 23.20 -4.42 -3.63
N LYS A 188 22.18 -3.85 -4.29
CA LYS A 188 22.17 -3.71 -5.75
C LYS A 188 22.79 -2.38 -6.17
N GLY A 189 23.98 -2.43 -6.75
CA GLY A 189 24.69 -1.23 -7.21
C GLY A 189 24.96 -0.26 -6.05
N ASP A 190 24.83 1.05 -6.30
CA ASP A 190 25.17 2.11 -5.33
C ASP A 190 23.99 2.61 -4.49
N ILE A 191 22.87 1.86 -4.48
CA ILE A 191 21.62 2.26 -3.83
C ILE A 191 21.70 2.27 -2.30
N ASN A 192 22.67 1.57 -1.70
CA ASN A 192 22.97 1.63 -0.27
C ASN A 192 23.30 3.06 0.21
N ASN A 193 23.67 3.97 -0.70
CA ASN A 193 23.86 5.40 -0.42
C ASN A 193 22.53 6.19 -0.38
N HIS A 194 21.42 5.55 -0.76
CA HIS A 194 20.10 6.17 -0.92
C HIS A 194 19.04 5.60 0.01
N ILE A 195 19.26 4.44 0.60
CA ILE A 195 18.31 3.81 1.53
C ILE A 195 19.06 3.22 2.72
N PRO A 196 18.39 3.08 3.87
CA PRO A 196 19.07 2.63 5.07
C PRO A 196 19.26 1.11 5.06
N SER A 197 20.29 0.62 5.75
CA SER A 197 20.36 -0.81 6.09
C SER A 197 19.26 -1.18 7.10
N LEU A 198 18.69 -2.39 6.97
CA LEU A 198 17.72 -2.91 7.94
C LEU A 198 18.34 -3.15 9.32
N SER A 199 19.65 -3.44 9.40
CA SER A 199 20.34 -3.72 10.66
C SER A 199 20.86 -2.47 11.37
N SER A 200 21.07 -1.35 10.68
CA SER A 200 21.69 -0.17 11.31
C SER A 200 20.74 0.53 12.29
N ASP A 201 21.20 0.76 13.53
CA ASP A 201 20.43 1.46 14.57
C ASP A 201 20.39 2.97 14.38
N ASN A 202 21.31 3.50 13.58
CA ASN A 202 21.31 4.91 13.25
C ASN A 202 20.20 5.21 12.23
N SER A 203 19.49 6.33 12.45
CA SER A 203 18.86 7.05 11.35
C SER A 203 20.00 7.60 10.50
N GLU A 204 20.53 6.78 9.60
CA GLU A 204 21.47 7.25 8.57
C GLU A 204 20.84 8.50 7.96
N LYS A 205 21.49 9.66 8.13
CA LYS A 205 21.03 10.90 7.52
C LYS A 205 21.15 10.70 6.02
N LEU A 206 20.05 10.32 5.39
CA LEU A 206 19.91 10.28 3.94
C LEU A 206 19.82 11.73 3.48
N VAL A 207 20.99 12.33 3.22
CA VAL A 207 21.20 13.78 3.00
C VAL A 207 20.40 14.34 1.80
N SER A 208 19.91 13.48 0.90
CA SER A 208 19.44 13.91 -0.42
C SER A 208 18.06 14.61 -0.45
N CYS A 209 17.20 14.43 0.55
CA CYS A 209 15.78 14.87 0.47
C CYS A 209 15.33 15.79 1.62
N GLU A 210 16.28 16.36 2.40
CA GLU A 210 16.00 17.28 3.51
C GLU A 210 15.44 18.64 3.05
N SER A 211 15.70 19.06 1.81
CA SER A 211 15.24 20.35 1.24
C SER A 211 13.75 20.40 0.90
N ASP A 212 13.07 19.25 0.77
CA ASP A 212 11.64 19.20 0.41
C ASP A 212 10.69 19.35 1.60
N LYS A 213 11.18 19.37 2.84
CA LYS A 213 10.34 19.64 4.02
C LYS A 213 9.69 21.04 3.97
N ARG A 214 10.36 22.02 3.33
CA ARG A 214 9.89 23.41 3.26
C ARG A 214 8.94 23.69 2.08
N LYS A 215 8.92 22.84 1.04
CA LYS A 215 8.02 23.01 -0.13
C LYS A 215 6.66 22.30 0.03
N GLN A 216 6.55 21.40 1.01
CA GLN A 216 5.35 20.61 1.26
C GLN A 216 4.24 21.39 1.98
N GLU A 217 4.53 22.56 2.55
CA GLU A 217 3.52 23.48 3.10
C GLU A 217 2.69 24.21 2.03
N ILE A 218 3.12 24.21 0.75
CA ILE A 218 2.54 25.09 -0.29
C ILE A 218 1.64 24.35 -1.29
N SER A 219 1.58 23.01 -1.25
CA SER A 219 0.77 22.23 -2.19
C SER A 219 -0.43 21.54 -1.52
N GLU A 220 -1.20 22.30 -0.74
CA GLU A 220 -2.55 21.92 -0.36
C GLU A 220 -3.51 22.27 -1.52
N LEU A 221 -4.09 21.27 -2.19
CA LEU A 221 -5.40 21.46 -2.80
C LEU A 221 -6.46 21.28 -1.71
N PRO A 222 -7.44 22.19 -1.59
CA PRO A 222 -8.22 22.36 -0.38
C PRO A 222 -9.18 21.19 -0.15
N VAL A 223 -9.01 20.49 0.96
CA VAL A 223 -10.08 19.67 1.57
C VAL A 223 -10.71 20.53 2.66
N PRO A 224 -12.02 20.87 2.58
CA PRO A 224 -12.67 21.63 3.64
C PRO A 224 -12.79 20.75 4.91
N LEU A 225 -12.09 21.14 5.98
CA LEU A 225 -12.34 20.63 7.32
C LEU A 225 -13.62 21.28 7.88
N PRO A 226 -14.52 20.51 8.52
CA PRO A 226 -15.55 21.07 9.40
C PRO A 226 -14.93 21.52 10.72
N ASN A 227 -15.35 22.70 11.19
CA ASN A 227 -14.94 23.36 12.43
C ASN A 227 -15.47 22.68 13.71
N HIS A 228 -14.84 23.09 14.84
CA HIS A 228 -15.18 22.92 16.26
C HIS A 228 -14.74 21.60 16.93
N ASP A 229 -14.17 21.56 18.15
CA ASP A 229 -13.94 22.59 19.17
C ASP A 229 -12.84 22.12 20.14
N ASP A 230 -12.14 23.07 20.76
CA ASP A 230 -11.12 22.87 21.77
C ASP A 230 -11.70 22.32 23.08
N ASN A 231 -11.03 21.32 23.68
CA ASN A 231 -10.86 21.32 25.14
C ASN A 231 -9.70 20.41 25.58
N GLU A 232 -8.75 21.05 26.24
CA GLU A 232 -7.52 20.53 26.80
C GLU A 232 -7.77 19.90 28.17
N SER A 233 -7.23 18.71 28.44
CA SER A 233 -6.98 18.24 29.80
C SER A 233 -5.77 17.32 29.84
N SER A 234 -4.80 17.71 30.67
CA SER A 234 -3.46 17.15 30.74
C SER A 234 -3.40 15.79 31.44
N SER A 235 -2.51 14.91 30.97
CA SER A 235 -1.78 13.99 31.84
C SER A 235 -0.44 13.59 31.21
N LYS A 236 0.61 13.54 32.04
CA LYS A 236 2.02 13.39 31.64
C LYS A 236 2.41 11.91 31.37
N ALA A 237 3.11 11.75 30.25
CA ALA A 237 4.32 10.94 29.98
C ALA A 237 4.33 9.40 30.15
N ILE A 238 4.38 8.72 29.00
CA ILE A 238 5.36 7.66 28.72
C ILE A 238 6.01 8.00 27.37
N THR A 239 7.29 8.37 27.39
CA THR A 239 8.08 8.69 26.18
C THR A 239 8.45 7.41 25.43
N ALA A 240 7.56 6.95 24.54
CA ALA A 240 7.94 6.15 23.38
C ALA A 240 8.64 7.05 22.36
N PRO A 241 9.61 6.56 21.56
CA PRO A 241 10.29 7.39 20.58
C PRO A 241 9.27 7.95 19.58
N THR A 242 9.03 9.25 19.71
CA THR A 242 8.15 10.05 18.85
C THR A 242 8.84 10.26 17.51
N VAL A 243 8.95 9.20 16.71
CA VAL A 243 9.47 9.26 15.32
C VAL A 243 8.36 8.99 14.30
N LEU A 244 7.18 8.55 14.74
CA LEU A 244 6.00 8.32 13.91
C LEU A 244 5.09 9.57 13.81
N GLY A 245 5.66 10.76 14.05
CA GLY A 245 4.95 12.04 13.99
C GLY A 245 4.36 12.27 12.60
N THR A 246 3.07 12.58 12.59
CA THR A 246 2.24 12.99 11.45
C THR A 246 2.99 13.90 10.49
N MET A 247 3.43 13.35 9.35
CA MET A 247 3.76 14.18 8.21
C MET A 247 2.45 14.74 7.66
N ALA A 248 2.20 16.04 7.87
CA ALA A 248 1.16 16.74 7.14
C ALA A 248 1.55 16.75 5.64
N GLY A 249 0.85 15.93 4.85
CA GLY A 249 1.13 15.68 3.44
C GLY A 249 0.71 14.27 3.01
N ILE A 250 0.61 14.01 1.70
CA ILE A 250 0.32 12.66 1.19
C ILE A 250 1.45 11.71 1.66
N PRO A 251 1.14 10.64 2.41
CA PRO A 251 2.11 9.63 2.80
C PRO A 251 2.91 9.12 1.59
N PRO A 252 4.23 8.93 1.69
CA PRO A 252 5.07 8.53 0.55
C PRO A 252 4.56 7.29 -0.16
N PHE A 253 4.05 6.35 0.62
CA PHE A 253 3.40 5.15 0.15
C PHE A 253 2.17 5.39 -0.75
N LEU A 254 1.30 6.36 -0.42
CA LEU A 254 0.13 6.70 -1.24
C LEU A 254 0.53 7.39 -2.55
N ALA A 255 1.62 8.17 -2.55
CA ALA A 255 2.17 8.76 -3.77
C ALA A 255 2.72 7.67 -4.70
N LEU A 256 3.46 6.70 -4.15
CA LEU A 256 4.01 5.58 -4.92
C LEU A 256 2.90 4.67 -5.46
N ILE A 257 1.91 4.25 -4.65
CA ILE A 257 0.79 3.42 -5.13
C ILE A 257 0.14 4.00 -6.40
N TYR A 258 -0.06 5.32 -6.43
CA TYR A 258 -0.78 5.95 -7.53
C TYR A 258 -0.03 5.91 -8.86
N LYS A 259 1.31 5.79 -8.83
CA LYS A 259 2.18 5.88 -10.01
C LYS A 259 2.90 4.56 -10.34
N VAL A 260 3.34 3.84 -9.32
CA VAL A 260 4.13 2.59 -9.41
C VAL A 260 3.25 1.37 -9.54
N ASN A 261 1.93 1.44 -9.25
CA ASN A 261 1.03 0.33 -9.55
C ASN A 261 0.97 0.06 -11.05
N LYS A 262 1.89 -0.82 -11.46
CA LYS A 262 1.89 -1.61 -12.67
C LYS A 262 0.86 -2.73 -12.55
N PHE A 263 -0.32 -2.41 -12.01
CA PHE A 263 -1.55 -3.02 -12.49
C PHE A 263 -1.84 -2.45 -13.88
N LEU A 264 -0.91 -2.75 -14.78
CA LEU A 264 -0.92 -2.49 -16.20
C LEU A 264 -0.78 -3.85 -16.86
N LEU A 265 -1.92 -4.37 -17.27
CA LEU A 265 -2.21 -4.23 -18.69
C LEU A 265 -3.31 -3.19 -18.81
#